data_AF-A0A0E0FZJ7-F1
#
_entry.id   AF-A0A0E0FZJ7-F1
#
_cell.length_a   1.000
_cell.length_b   1.000
_cell.length_c   1.000
_cell.angle_alpha   90.00
_cell.angle_beta   90.00
_cell.angle_gamma   90.00
#
_symmetry.space_group_name_H-M   'P 1'
#
loop_
_entity.id
_entity.type
_entity.pdbx_description
1 polymer ?
#
loop_
_entity_poly.entity_id
_entity_poly.type
_entity_poly.pdbx_seq_one_letter_code
_entity_poly.pdbx_strand_id
1 'polypeptide(L)'
;MDRCRDTVATRAGTAWERRDLAGGNWWLQVQGKYVGYWPSSIFTHLQTGVADTVEWGGEVNSPRSTTPMGSGHFSKEGFGKATYSKAIQVVDSSNNLKSPNGVSLIAPLPNCYNVMTGSSSTTSWGTYIYYGGSGCP
;
A
#
# COMPACT_ATOMS: atom_id res chain seq x y z
N MET A 1 3.10 17.19 6.82
CA MET A 1 4.22 16.35 6.33
C MET A 1 3.85 15.88 4.95
N ASP A 2 4.51 16.41 3.91
CA ASP A 2 4.39 15.85 2.57
C ASP A 2 5.13 14.51 2.54
N ARG A 3 4.39 13.41 2.67
CA ARG A 3 4.90 12.07 2.36
C ARG A 3 4.27 11.56 1.06
N CYS A 4 4.50 12.29 -0.02
CA CYS A 4 4.63 11.64 -1.33
C CYS A 4 6.07 11.13 -1.44
N ARG A 5 6.40 10.04 -0.74
CA ARG A 5 7.57 9.24 -1.11
C ARG A 5 7.14 8.42 -2.31
N ASP A 6 7.31 9.05 -3.48
CA ASP A 6 7.51 8.40 -4.76
C ASP A 6 6.77 7.05 -4.92
N THR A 7 5.53 7.13 -5.41
CA THR A 7 4.61 6.00 -5.64
C THR A 7 5.17 4.95 -6.61
N VAL A 8 5.23 3.68 -6.18
CA VAL A 8 5.60 2.53 -7.02
C VAL A 8 4.38 1.97 -7.72
N ALA A 9 4.53 1.48 -8.95
CA ALA A 9 3.44 0.81 -9.64
C ALA A 9 3.06 -0.47 -8.88
N THR A 10 1.83 -0.51 -8.39
CA THR A 10 1.31 -1.59 -7.56
C THR A 10 -0.16 -1.82 -7.88
N ARG A 11 -0.65 -2.99 -7.50
CA ARG A 11 -2.07 -3.29 -7.46
C ARG A 11 -2.44 -3.80 -6.08
N ALA A 12 -3.53 -3.28 -5.53
CA ALA A 12 -4.20 -3.83 -4.37
C ALA A 12 -5.69 -3.96 -4.69
N GLY A 13 -6.18 -5.19 -4.82
CA GLY A 13 -7.56 -5.48 -5.19
C GLY A 13 -7.95 -4.87 -6.55
N THR A 14 -8.83 -3.86 -6.52
CA THR A 14 -9.36 -3.15 -7.69
C THR A 14 -8.67 -1.81 -7.96
N ALA A 15 -7.76 -1.38 -7.10
CA ALA A 15 -6.93 -0.21 -7.28
C ALA A 15 -5.61 -0.60 -7.97
N TRP A 16 -5.20 0.20 -8.94
CA TRP A 16 -4.04 -0.03 -9.79
C TRP A 16 -3.31 1.28 -10.05
N GLU A 17 -2.02 1.28 -9.82
CA GLU A 17 -1.11 2.37 -10.15
C GLU A 17 -0.12 1.87 -11.20
N ARG A 18 0.01 2.59 -12.31
CA ARG A 18 0.89 2.18 -13.40
C ARG A 18 1.57 3.36 -14.07
N ARG A 19 2.81 3.13 -14.50
CA ARG A 19 3.59 4.03 -15.34
C ARG A 19 3.40 3.66 -16.82
N ASP A 20 3.12 4.64 -17.67
CA ASP A 20 3.11 4.43 -19.12
C ASP A 20 4.54 4.30 -19.68
N LEU A 21 4.72 3.48 -20.72
CA LEU A 21 6.03 3.25 -21.33
C LEU A 21 6.44 4.35 -22.32
N ALA A 22 5.48 5.16 -22.77
CA ALA A 22 5.68 6.16 -23.82
C ALA A 22 6.20 7.50 -23.26
N GLY A 23 5.67 7.94 -22.11
CA GLY A 23 6.00 9.23 -21.49
C GLY A 23 6.44 9.13 -20.04
N GLY A 24 6.40 7.94 -19.44
CA GLY A 24 6.72 7.70 -18.05
C GLY A 24 5.69 8.27 -17.07
N ASN A 25 4.47 8.62 -17.54
CA ASN A 25 3.46 9.23 -16.68
C ASN A 25 2.69 8.18 -15.89
N TRP A 26 2.14 8.60 -14.76
CA TRP A 26 1.51 7.73 -13.79
C TRP A 26 -0.01 7.87 -13.82
N TRP A 27 -0.69 6.72 -13.76
CA TRP A 27 -2.14 6.62 -13.77
C TRP A 27 -2.61 5.84 -12.57
N LEU A 28 -3.64 6.35 -11.89
CA LEU A 28 -4.40 5.62 -10.89
C LEU A 28 -5.75 5.20 -11.48
N GLN A 29 -6.02 3.91 -11.40
CA GLN A 29 -7.28 3.31 -11.82
C GLN A 29 -7.92 2.60 -10.62
N VAL A 30 -9.21 2.83 -10.42
CA VAL A 30 -10.01 2.14 -9.41
C VAL A 30 -11.22 1.53 -10.09
N GLN A 31 -11.40 0.21 -9.94
CA GLN A 31 -12.51 -0.54 -10.55
C GLN A 31 -12.63 -0.31 -12.07
N GLY A 32 -11.48 -0.25 -12.77
CA GLY A 32 -11.44 -0.04 -14.21
C GLY A 32 -11.62 1.42 -14.66
N LYS A 33 -11.85 2.37 -13.74
CA LYS A 33 -11.99 3.80 -14.06
C LYS A 33 -10.74 4.57 -13.67
N TYR A 34 -10.23 5.42 -14.57
CA TYR A 34 -9.15 6.34 -14.24
C TYR A 34 -9.66 7.41 -13.27
N VAL A 35 -8.98 7.54 -12.14
CA VAL A 35 -9.35 8.49 -11.08
C VAL A 35 -8.20 9.45 -10.74
N GLY A 36 -6.99 9.19 -11.24
CA GLY A 36 -5.84 10.06 -11.03
C GLY A 36 -4.81 9.96 -12.15
N TYR A 37 -4.08 11.05 -12.33
CA TYR A 37 -3.00 11.19 -13.30
C TYR A 37 -1.90 12.07 -12.72
N TRP A 38 -0.65 11.66 -12.88
CA TRP A 38 0.52 12.43 -12.47
C TRP A 38 1.57 12.39 -13.59
N PRO A 39 1.92 13.55 -14.19
CA PRO A 39 2.94 13.60 -15.22
C PRO A 39 4.32 13.26 -14.64
N SER A 40 5.19 12.63 -15.42
CA SER A 40 6.51 12.17 -14.95
C SER A 40 7.39 13.30 -14.39
N SER A 41 7.18 14.54 -14.87
CA SER A 41 7.97 15.73 -14.53
C SER A 41 7.80 16.24 -13.10
N ILE A 42 6.76 15.80 -12.36
CA ILE A 42 6.58 16.22 -10.96
C ILE A 42 7.35 15.32 -9.99
N PHE A 43 7.85 14.18 -10.48
CA PHE A 43 8.65 13.26 -9.70
C PHE A 43 10.13 13.57 -9.89
N THR A 44 10.90 13.51 -8.82
CA THR A 44 12.37 13.65 -8.86
C THR A 44 13.02 12.29 -9.05
N HIS A 45 12.69 11.31 -8.20
CA HIS A 45 13.33 10.00 -8.21
C HIS A 45 12.65 9.02 -9.18
N LEU A 46 11.33 9.08 -9.35
CA LEU A 46 10.60 8.20 -10.27
C LEU A 46 10.64 8.61 -11.74
N GLN A 47 11.19 9.78 -12.04
CA GLN A 47 11.26 10.29 -13.41
C GLN A 47 12.04 9.32 -14.31
N THR A 48 13.12 8.73 -13.78
CA THR A 48 13.99 7.77 -14.47
C THR A 48 13.47 6.33 -14.43
N GLY A 49 12.38 6.07 -13.69
CA GLY A 49 11.48 4.96 -14.00
C GLY A 49 11.57 3.70 -13.16
N VAL A 50 12.32 3.71 -12.06
CA VAL A 50 12.35 2.59 -11.11
C VAL A 50 12.20 3.11 -9.70
N ALA A 51 11.35 2.45 -8.94
CA ALA A 51 11.23 2.66 -7.52
C ALA A 51 11.94 1.53 -6.79
N ASP A 52 12.69 1.90 -5.75
CA ASP A 52 13.48 0.93 -4.99
C ASP A 52 12.67 0.29 -3.85
N THR A 53 11.53 0.88 -3.47
CA THR A 53 10.74 0.42 -2.32
C THR A 53 9.28 0.82 -2.47
N VAL A 54 8.37 -0.09 -2.09
CA VAL A 54 6.93 0.14 -2.02
C VAL A 54 6.44 -0.17 -0.61
N GLU A 55 5.53 0.66 -0.09
CA GLU A 55 4.95 0.51 1.24
C GLU A 55 3.43 0.39 1.13
N TRP A 56 2.85 -0.51 1.91
CA TRP A 56 1.39 -0.65 2.08
C TRP A 56 1.07 -0.66 3.56
N GLY A 57 0.00 0.01 3.96
CA GLY A 57 -0.42 0.04 5.35
C GLY A 57 -1.37 1.20 5.64
N GLY A 58 -1.31 1.69 6.87
CA GLY A 58 -2.04 2.87 7.31
C GLY A 58 -1.12 3.83 8.05
N GLU A 59 -1.42 5.12 7.94
CA GLU A 59 -0.73 6.19 8.67
C GLU A 59 -1.75 6.92 9.55
N VAL A 60 -1.36 7.21 10.79
CA VAL A 60 -2.13 8.06 11.69
C VAL A 60 -1.25 9.24 12.07
N ASN A 61 -1.74 10.44 11.78
CA ASN A 61 -1.12 11.67 12.26
C ASN A 61 -1.92 12.18 13.46
N SER A 62 -1.44 11.90 14.68
CA SER A 62 -2.04 12.44 15.90
C SER A 62 -0.96 12.78 16.94
N PRO A 63 -1.11 13.90 17.69
CA PRO A 63 -0.10 14.34 18.67
C PRO A 63 0.14 13.35 19.82
N ARG A 64 -0.84 12.49 20.13
CA ARG A 64 -0.79 11.57 21.27
C ARG A 64 -0.99 10.09 20.89
N SER A 65 -1.04 9.77 19.59
CA SER A 65 -1.37 8.41 19.12
C SER A 65 -2.71 7.87 19.66
N THR A 66 -3.63 8.73 20.10
CA THR A 66 -4.94 8.34 20.67
C THR A 66 -5.99 8.05 19.60
N THR A 67 -5.70 8.41 18.35
CA THR A 67 -6.64 8.22 17.24
C THR A 67 -6.58 6.78 16.75
N PRO A 68 -7.71 6.08 16.59
CA PRO A 68 -7.71 4.73 16.02
C PRO A 68 -7.20 4.74 14.57
N MET A 69 -6.43 3.72 14.20
CA MET A 69 -6.00 3.49 12.82
C MET A 69 -7.01 2.59 12.11
N GLY A 70 -7.54 3.05 10.97
CA GLY A 70 -8.53 2.31 10.20
C GLY A 70 -9.79 2.04 11.02
N SER A 71 -10.15 0.77 11.17
CA SER A 71 -11.29 0.33 11.98
C SER A 71 -11.07 0.35 13.50
N GLY A 72 -9.86 0.67 13.97
CA GLY A 72 -9.51 0.66 15.40
C GLY A 72 -9.23 -0.74 15.99
N HIS A 73 -9.49 -1.80 15.22
CA HIS A 73 -9.19 -3.17 15.60
C HIS A 73 -7.73 -3.54 15.32
N PHE A 74 -7.17 -4.40 16.17
CA PHE A 74 -5.81 -4.89 15.96
C PHE A 74 -5.75 -5.92 14.83
N SER A 75 -4.63 -5.97 14.12
CA SER A 75 -4.45 -6.82 12.94
C SER A 75 -4.75 -8.31 13.16
N LYS A 76 -4.47 -8.84 14.37
CA LYS A 76 -4.76 -10.22 14.77
C LYS A 76 -6.26 -10.57 14.79
N GLU A 77 -7.14 -9.58 14.89
CA GLU A 77 -8.59 -9.80 14.87
C GLU A 77 -9.11 -10.19 13.48
N GLY A 78 -8.31 -9.95 12.43
CA GLY A 78 -8.53 -10.51 11.09
C GLY A 78 -9.77 -10.01 10.37
N PHE A 79 -10.25 -10.83 9.42
CA PHE A 79 -11.32 -10.45 8.50
C PHE A 79 -12.62 -10.08 9.22
N GLY A 80 -13.27 -9.02 8.74
CA GLY A 80 -14.51 -8.50 9.32
C GLY A 80 -14.30 -7.59 10.54
N LYS A 81 -13.06 -7.44 11.03
CA LYS A 81 -12.71 -6.55 12.14
C LYS A 81 -11.56 -5.62 11.79
N ALA A 82 -10.39 -6.18 11.50
CA ALA A 82 -9.20 -5.43 11.17
C ALA A 82 -9.27 -4.83 9.76
N THR A 83 -8.60 -3.70 9.56
CA THR A 83 -8.43 -3.12 8.22
C THR A 83 -7.46 -3.97 7.43
N TYR A 84 -7.69 -4.14 6.12
CA TYR A 84 -6.82 -4.97 5.28
C TYR A 84 -6.61 -4.40 3.88
N SER A 85 -5.46 -4.75 3.32
CA SER A 85 -5.18 -4.65 1.90
C SER A 85 -4.87 -6.04 1.39
N LYS A 86 -5.54 -6.48 0.32
CA LYS A 86 -5.41 -7.85 -0.22
C LYS A 86 -5.14 -7.85 -1.72
N ALA A 87 -4.73 -9.01 -2.23
CA ALA A 87 -4.31 -9.21 -3.61
C ALA A 87 -3.22 -8.19 -4.00
N ILE A 88 -2.25 -8.00 -3.10
CA ILE A 88 -1.13 -7.07 -3.26
C ILE A 88 -0.19 -7.64 -4.31
N GLN A 89 0.15 -6.81 -5.30
CA GLN A 89 1.08 -7.13 -6.38
C GLN A 89 1.96 -5.90 -6.67
N VAL A 90 3.19 -6.14 -7.07
CA VAL A 90 4.12 -5.11 -7.57
C VAL A 90 4.24 -5.20 -9.08
N VAL A 91 4.45 -4.08 -9.75
CA VAL A 91 4.68 -4.04 -11.19
C VAL A 91 6.18 -3.96 -11.46
N ASP A 92 6.70 -4.89 -12.27
CA ASP A 92 8.11 -4.87 -12.67
C ASP A 92 8.39 -3.88 -13.82
N SER A 93 9.66 -3.69 -14.18
CA SER A 93 10.09 -2.78 -15.25
C SER A 93 9.52 -3.13 -16.63
N SER A 94 9.08 -4.38 -16.82
CA SER A 94 8.40 -4.84 -18.03
C SER A 94 6.87 -4.70 -17.94
N ASN A 95 6.36 -3.97 -16.95
CA ASN A 95 4.94 -3.78 -16.67
C ASN A 95 4.16 -5.06 -16.34
N ASN A 96 4.84 -6.10 -15.83
CA ASN A 96 4.18 -7.32 -15.38
C ASN A 96 3.89 -7.27 -13.88
N LEU A 97 2.75 -7.82 -13.49
CA LEU A 97 2.43 -8.02 -12.08
C LEU A 97 3.20 -9.21 -11.50
N LYS A 98 3.79 -8.98 -10.33
CA LYS A 98 4.50 -9.98 -9.53
C LYS A 98 3.99 -9.95 -8.10
N SER A 99 4.06 -11.09 -7.44
CA SER A 99 3.90 -11.13 -5.99
C SER A 99 5.04 -10.33 -5.33
N PRO A 100 4.76 -9.57 -4.25
CA PRO A 100 5.82 -8.89 -3.50
C PRO A 100 6.84 -9.91 -2.98
N ASN A 101 8.12 -9.55 -3.02
CA ASN A 101 9.23 -10.29 -2.43
C ASN A 101 9.95 -9.39 -1.40
N GLY A 102 10.52 -9.98 -0.36
CA GLY A 102 11.27 -9.24 0.67
C GLY A 102 10.40 -8.34 1.55
N VAL A 103 9.15 -8.70 1.81
CA VAL A 103 8.22 -7.90 2.61
C VAL A 103 8.70 -7.82 4.07
N SER A 104 8.90 -6.59 4.55
CA SER A 104 9.17 -6.28 5.96
C SER A 104 7.95 -5.64 6.62
N LEU A 105 7.76 -5.90 7.92
CA LEU A 105 6.69 -5.29 8.70
C LEU A 105 7.24 -4.14 9.53
N ILE A 106 6.63 -2.96 9.40
CA ILE A 106 7.01 -1.75 10.12
C ILE A 106 5.84 -1.32 11.00
N ALA A 107 6.04 -1.37 12.32
CA ALA A 107 5.11 -0.87 13.32
C ALA A 107 5.90 -0.17 14.45
N PRO A 108 6.11 1.15 14.38
CA PRO A 108 6.93 1.87 15.37
C PRO A 108 6.34 1.81 16.78
N LEU A 109 5.01 1.69 16.91
CA LEU A 109 4.28 1.60 18.16
C LEU A 109 3.39 0.35 18.18
N PRO A 110 3.97 -0.86 18.26
CA PRO A 110 3.24 -2.13 18.04
C PRO A 110 2.11 -2.40 19.05
N ASN A 111 2.19 -1.77 20.23
CA ASN A 111 1.13 -1.85 21.26
C ASN A 111 -0.07 -0.93 20.95
N CYS A 112 0.13 0.14 20.18
CA CYS A 112 -0.94 1.07 19.78
C CYS A 112 -1.53 0.68 18.42
N TYR A 113 -0.64 0.31 17.49
CA TYR A 113 -0.95 -0.05 16.10
C TYR A 113 -0.05 -1.19 15.67
N ASN A 114 -0.62 -2.23 15.07
CA ASN A 114 0.17 -3.33 14.56
C ASN A 114 -0.26 -3.72 13.15
N VAL A 115 0.62 -4.49 12.52
CA VAL A 115 0.44 -5.04 11.18
C VAL A 115 0.85 -6.51 11.21
N MET A 116 0.12 -7.33 10.47
CA MET A 116 0.53 -8.68 10.14
C MET A 116 0.34 -8.93 8.65
N THR A 117 1.18 -9.79 8.09
CA THR A 117 1.08 -10.23 6.70
C THR A 117 0.57 -11.66 6.64
N GLY A 118 -0.04 -12.00 5.52
CA GLY A 118 -0.38 -13.36 5.16
C GLY A 118 -0.39 -13.55 3.65
N SER A 119 -0.39 -14.82 3.24
CA SER A 119 -0.47 -15.18 1.84
C SER A 119 -1.42 -16.37 1.65
N SER A 120 -2.25 -16.31 0.62
CA SER A 120 -3.08 -17.42 0.19
C SER A 120 -2.98 -17.60 -1.32
N SER A 121 -2.52 -18.77 -1.75
CA SER A 121 -2.42 -19.16 -3.17
C SER A 121 -3.73 -19.76 -3.71
N THR A 122 -4.66 -20.13 -2.84
CA THR A 122 -5.92 -20.81 -3.19
C THR A 122 -7.14 -19.89 -3.17
N THR A 123 -7.02 -18.69 -2.61
CA THR A 123 -8.11 -17.72 -2.50
C THR A 123 -7.77 -16.42 -3.22
N SER A 124 -8.77 -15.58 -3.48
CA SER A 124 -8.60 -14.24 -4.06
C SER A 124 -7.90 -13.23 -3.13
N TRP A 125 -7.38 -13.68 -2.00
CA TRP A 125 -6.62 -12.86 -1.06
C TRP A 125 -5.17 -12.63 -1.50
N GLY A 126 -4.56 -13.57 -2.23
CA GLY A 126 -3.16 -13.44 -2.65
C GLY A 126 -2.24 -13.10 -1.47
N THR A 127 -1.27 -12.21 -1.68
CA THR A 127 -0.56 -11.54 -0.58
C THR A 127 -1.43 -10.44 0.02
N TYR A 128 -1.50 -10.38 1.34
CA TYR A 128 -2.33 -9.41 2.05
C TYR A 128 -1.70 -8.97 3.37
N ILE A 129 -2.15 -7.83 3.87
CA ILE A 129 -1.85 -7.33 5.20
C ILE A 129 -3.14 -7.04 5.96
N TYR A 130 -3.13 -7.30 7.26
CA TYR A 130 -4.05 -6.68 8.21
C TYR A 130 -3.29 -5.63 9.00
N TYR A 131 -3.89 -4.47 9.23
CA TYR A 131 -3.31 -3.41 10.03
C TYR A 131 -4.40 -2.64 10.78
N GLY A 132 -4.00 -1.98 11.86
CA GLY A 132 -4.91 -1.17 12.66
C GLY A 132 -4.50 -1.14 14.13
N GLY A 133 -5.40 -0.61 14.96
CA GLY A 133 -5.25 -0.53 16.40
C GLY A 133 -5.99 0.67 16.97
N SER A 134 -6.33 0.62 18.25
CA SER A 134 -7.19 1.59 18.92
C SER A 134 -6.52 2.95 19.15
N GLY A 135 -5.21 3.03 18.93
CA GLY A 135 -4.38 4.09 19.48
C GLY A 135 -3.95 3.78 20.91
N CYS A 136 -3.01 4.58 21.40
CA CYS A 136 -2.54 4.56 22.77
C CYS A 136 -3.23 5.63 23.61
N PRO A 137 -3.54 5.34 24.88
CA PRO A 137 -4.05 6.33 25.84
C PRO A 137 -3.10 7.50 26.07
#